data_AF-A0A2N0QQM0-F1
#
_entry.id   AF-A0A2N0QQM0-F1
#
_cell.length_a   1.000
_cell.length_b   1.000
_cell.length_c   1.000
_cell.angle_alpha   90.00
_cell.angle_beta   90.00
_cell.angle_gamma   90.00
#
_symmetry.space_group_name_H-M   'P 1'
#
loop_
_entity.id
_entity.type
_entity.pdbx_description
1 polymer ?
#
loop_
_entity_poly.entity_id
_entity_poly.type
_entity_poly.pdbx_seq_one_letter_code
_entity_poly.pdbx_strand_id
1 'polypeptide(L)'
;MILVEVNYDMTCEIYNFLKNYSDIYGLPSSERKLNKITMPIVFLPTNFSYASVYYDYTQAYKKQYGEKKCILSERTFRRTWKSLMPSLQFMSSKSNLCNTCEAMKLEIQYIIEHEKKISVTENYLAHLSRAKEELLAVLAVLAF
;
A
#
# COMPACT_ATOMS: atom_id res chain seq x y z
N MET A 1 7.52 6.77 29.92
CA MET A 1 7.51 6.70 28.45
C MET A 1 8.84 7.27 27.98
N ILE A 2 9.80 6.43 27.59
CA ILE A 2 11.16 6.88 27.24
C ILE A 2 11.12 7.40 25.79
N LEU A 3 11.30 8.71 25.62
CA LEU A 3 11.61 9.32 24.34
C LEU A 3 13.07 8.97 24.04
N VAL A 4 13.29 7.91 23.26
CA VAL A 4 14.61 7.66 22.68
C VAL A 4 14.82 8.73 21.61
N GLU A 5 15.72 9.65 21.88
CA GLU A 5 16.18 10.65 20.92
C GLU A 5 16.85 9.90 19.75
N VAL A 6 16.30 10.06 18.55
CA VAL A 6 16.83 9.37 17.37
C VAL A 6 18.10 10.09 16.96
N ASN A 7 19.26 9.47 17.20
CA ASN A 7 20.56 9.97 16.74
C ASN A 7 20.66 9.87 15.20
N TYR A 8 21.48 10.72 14.60
CA TYR A 8 21.88 10.69 13.19
C TYR A 8 22.27 9.28 12.73
N ASP A 9 23.07 8.56 13.51
CA ASP A 9 23.50 7.19 13.15
C ASP A 9 22.32 6.23 12.97
N MET A 10 21.34 6.27 13.89
CA MET A 10 20.13 5.44 13.78
C MET A 10 19.28 5.83 12.58
N THR A 11 19.25 7.13 12.27
CA THR A 11 18.54 7.67 11.12
C THR A 11 19.15 7.16 9.81
N CYS A 12 20.49 7.16 9.72
CA CYS A 12 21.23 6.59 8.60
C CYS A 12 21.03 5.08 8.46
N GLU A 13 21.02 4.34 9.56
CA GLU A 13 20.74 2.89 9.55
C GLU A 13 19.35 2.58 8.99
N ILE A 14 18.32 3.29 9.45
CA ILE A 14 16.95 3.13 8.95
C ILE A 14 16.89 3.49 7.47
N TYR A 15 17.51 4.60 7.06
CA TYR A 15 17.54 5.00 5.65
C TYR A 15 18.18 3.94 4.77
N ASN A 16 19.37 3.45 5.15
CA ASN A 16 20.09 2.43 4.39
C ASN A 16 19.29 1.13 4.29
N PHE A 17 18.66 0.72 5.39
CA PHE A 17 17.75 -0.43 5.38
C PHE A 17 16.60 -0.21 4.40
N LEU A 18 15.86 0.89 4.51
CA LEU A 18 14.69 1.18 3.67
C LEU A 18 15.05 1.32 2.19
N LYS A 19 16.21 1.91 1.89
CA LYS A 19 16.74 2.02 0.53
C LYS A 19 16.98 0.63 -0.06
N ASN A 20 17.75 -0.21 0.63
CA ASN A 20 18.00 -1.58 0.18
C ASN A 20 16.69 -2.39 0.08
N TYR A 21 15.78 -2.20 1.03
CA TYR A 21 14.47 -2.86 1.02
C TYR A 21 13.64 -2.45 -0.20
N SER A 22 13.66 -1.15 -0.55
CA SER A 22 13.00 -0.63 -1.74
C SER A 22 13.67 -1.09 -3.04
N ASP A 23 14.98 -1.31 -3.06
CA ASP A 23 15.66 -1.82 -4.24
C ASP A 23 15.32 -3.30 -4.51
N ILE A 24 15.03 -4.08 -3.47
CA ILE A 24 14.67 -5.51 -3.58
C ILE A 24 13.18 -5.70 -3.88
N TYR A 25 12.31 -4.99 -3.16
CA TYR A 25 10.86 -5.22 -3.19
C TYR A 25 10.05 -4.10 -3.84
N GLY A 26 10.68 -2.95 -4.09
CA GLY A 26 9.98 -1.77 -4.59
C GLY A 26 9.63 -1.87 -6.07
N LEU A 27 8.44 -1.40 -6.38
CA LEU A 27 7.93 -1.26 -7.74
C LEU A 27 7.85 0.23 -8.08
N PRO A 28 8.50 0.71 -9.16
CA PRO A 28 8.37 2.10 -9.57
C PRO A 28 6.91 2.39 -9.95
N SER A 29 6.38 3.55 -9.54
CA SER A 29 5.05 3.98 -9.98
C SER A 29 4.99 4.05 -11.51
N SER A 30 3.98 3.40 -12.10
CA SER A 30 3.72 3.44 -13.54
C SER A 30 3.07 4.75 -14.01
N GLU A 31 2.72 5.65 -13.08
CA GLU A 31 2.09 6.93 -13.40
C GLU A 31 3.07 7.85 -14.13
N ARG A 32 3.00 7.82 -15.46
CA ARG A 32 3.75 8.66 -16.41
C ARG A 32 3.36 10.15 -16.38
N LYS A 33 2.99 10.69 -15.22
CA LYS A 33 2.81 12.13 -14.99
C LYS A 33 3.71 12.59 -13.83
N LEU A 34 4.99 12.29 -13.94
CA LEU A 34 6.02 13.00 -13.18
C LEU A 34 6.18 14.39 -13.78
N ASN A 35 5.59 15.39 -13.12
CA ASN A 35 6.15 16.73 -13.21
C ASN A 35 7.61 16.62 -12.75
N LYS A 36 8.56 17.17 -13.53
CA LYS A 36 10.03 17.01 -13.39
C LYS A 36 10.64 17.34 -12.00
N ILE A 37 9.81 17.73 -11.04
CA ILE A 37 10.18 18.27 -9.73
C ILE A 37 9.99 17.22 -8.61
N THR A 38 9.13 16.20 -8.80
CA THR A 38 8.78 15.26 -7.72
C THR A 38 9.63 13.98 -7.81
N MET A 39 10.20 13.54 -6.68
CA MET A 39 10.89 12.24 -6.59
C MET A 39 9.94 11.10 -7.02
N PRO A 40 10.42 10.12 -7.80
CA PRO A 40 9.58 9.00 -8.22
C PRO A 40 9.09 8.23 -6.99
N ILE A 41 7.78 7.97 -6.96
CA ILE A 41 7.17 7.16 -5.91
C ILE A 41 7.53 5.70 -6.17
N VAL A 42 8.00 5.03 -5.11
CA VAL A 42 8.28 3.59 -5.10
C VAL A 42 7.25 2.93 -4.20
N PHE A 43 6.59 1.90 -4.72
CA PHE A 43 5.57 1.18 -3.99
C PHE A 43 6.08 -0.19 -3.52
N LEU A 44 5.87 -0.48 -2.24
CA LEU A 44 5.96 -1.84 -1.70
C LEU A 44 4.65 -2.60 -1.99
N PRO A 45 4.70 -3.89 -2.33
CA PRO A 45 3.51 -4.68 -2.65
C PRO A 45 2.48 -4.72 -1.51
N THR A 46 1.23 -5.06 -1.86
CA THR A 46 0.06 -4.98 -0.96
C THR A 46 0.09 -5.96 0.22
N ASN A 47 0.95 -6.99 0.17
CA ASN A 47 1.15 -7.94 1.27
C ASN A 47 2.12 -7.39 2.33
N PHE A 48 2.77 -6.25 2.10
CA PHE A 48 3.62 -5.59 3.09
C PHE A 48 2.83 -4.59 3.93
N SER A 49 3.29 -4.40 5.17
CA SER A 49 2.79 -3.40 6.10
C SER A 49 3.96 -2.81 6.89
N TYR A 50 3.72 -1.71 7.62
CA TYR A 50 4.76 -1.18 8.52
C TYR A 50 5.25 -2.23 9.52
N ALA A 51 4.35 -3.08 10.01
CA ALA A 51 4.68 -4.13 10.96
C ALA A 51 5.57 -5.22 10.33
N SER A 52 5.26 -5.66 9.10
CA SER A 52 6.09 -6.68 8.42
C SER A 52 7.47 -6.15 8.06
N VAL A 53 7.56 -4.91 7.56
CA VAL A 53 8.85 -4.29 7.23
C VAL A 53 9.67 -4.03 8.49
N TYR A 54 9.02 -3.61 9.58
CA TYR A 54 9.69 -3.45 10.87
C TYR A 54 10.17 -4.80 11.43
N TYR A 55 9.40 -5.88 11.27
CA TYR A 55 9.84 -7.21 11.63
C TYR A 55 11.13 -7.57 10.88
N ASP A 56 11.16 -7.41 9.55
CA ASP A 56 12.36 -7.67 8.75
C ASP A 56 13.55 -6.81 9.17
N TYR A 57 13.31 -5.52 9.46
CA TYR A 57 14.30 -4.62 10.02
C TYR A 57 14.89 -5.16 11.33
N THR A 58 14.04 -5.60 12.26
CA THR A 58 14.52 -6.12 13.54
C THR A 58 15.33 -7.42 13.37
N GLN A 59 14.96 -8.28 12.43
CA GLN A 59 15.72 -9.49 12.14
C GLN A 59 17.10 -9.15 11.55
N ALA A 60 17.16 -8.24 10.58
CA ALA A 60 18.40 -7.75 10.01
C ALA A 60 19.30 -7.08 11.08
N TYR A 61 18.70 -6.25 11.93
CA TYR A 61 19.40 -5.55 13.00
C TYR A 61 20.01 -6.51 14.03
N LYS A 62 19.23 -7.50 14.49
CA LYS A 62 19.72 -8.53 15.43
C LYS A 62 20.84 -9.36 14.82
N LYS A 63 20.72 -9.70 13.54
CA LYS A 63 21.76 -10.44 12.82
C LYS A 63 23.07 -9.66 12.74
N GLN A 64 23.00 -8.34 12.57
CA GLN A 64 24.18 -7.48 12.43
C GLN A 64 24.84 -7.14 13.78
N TYR A 65 24.04 -6.89 14.82
CA TYR A 65 24.53 -6.33 16.09
C TYR A 65 24.35 -7.23 17.32
N GLY A 66 23.73 -8.39 17.15
CA GLY A 66 23.41 -9.34 18.22
C GLY A 66 22.06 -9.10 18.89
N GLU A 67 21.48 -10.16 19.45
CA GLU A 67 20.13 -10.17 20.02
C GLU A 67 19.93 -9.23 21.23
N LYS A 68 21.01 -8.90 21.93
CA LYS A 68 20.98 -8.11 23.17
C LYS A 68 20.92 -6.60 22.94
N LYS A 69 21.12 -6.12 21.70
CA LYS A 69 21.12 -4.68 21.43
C LYS A 69 19.68 -4.14 21.41
N CYS A 70 19.47 -3.03 22.11
CA CYS A 70 18.16 -2.39 22.18
C CYS A 70 17.73 -1.90 20.81
N ILE A 71 16.55 -2.32 20.36
CA ILE A 71 15.95 -1.90 19.09
C ILE A 71 14.92 -0.82 19.37
N LEU A 72 14.95 0.25 18.57
CA LEU A 72 13.96 1.31 18.62
C LEU A 72 12.55 0.78 18.32
N SER A 73 11.54 1.35 18.96
CA SER A 73 10.15 0.91 18.79
C SER A 73 9.66 1.04 17.34
N GLU A 74 8.71 0.18 16.92
CA GLU A 74 8.04 0.28 15.61
C GLU A 74 7.48 1.68 15.35
N ARG A 75 6.94 2.34 16.38
CA ARG A 75 6.42 3.70 16.28
C ARG A 75 7.52 4.69 15.87
N THR A 76 8.70 4.57 16.46
CA THR A 76 9.86 5.41 16.11
C THR A 76 10.33 5.11 14.69
N PHE A 77 10.49 3.83 14.36
CA PHE A 77 10.86 3.37 13.00
C PHE A 77 9.95 3.99 11.94
N ARG A 78 8.63 3.87 12.13
CA ARG A 78 7.62 4.40 11.22
C ARG A 78 7.67 5.91 11.08
N ARG A 79 7.90 6.65 12.18
CA ARG A 79 8.04 8.12 12.14
C ARG A 79 9.28 8.51 11.35
N THR A 80 10.39 7.83 11.59
CA THR A 80 11.65 8.08 10.90
C THR A 80 11.54 7.76 9.41
N TRP A 81 10.95 6.61 9.04
CA TRP A 81 10.64 6.29 7.64
C TRP A 81 9.87 7.43 6.98
N LYS A 82 8.71 7.80 7.51
CA LYS A 82 7.86 8.84 6.90
C LYS A 82 8.57 10.18 6.72
N SER A 83 9.54 10.49 7.58
CA SER A 83 10.36 11.70 7.48
C SER A 83 11.46 11.60 6.42
N LEU A 84 12.14 10.45 6.34
CA LEU A 84 13.31 10.27 5.47
C LEU A 84 12.96 9.85 4.04
N MET A 85 11.94 9.02 3.88
CA MET A 85 11.55 8.41 2.60
C MET A 85 10.04 8.48 2.39
N PRO A 86 9.43 9.68 2.31
CA PRO A 86 8.00 9.83 2.05
C PRO A 86 7.56 9.31 0.67
N SER A 87 8.50 9.16 -0.27
CA SER A 87 8.26 8.57 -1.59
C SER A 87 8.13 7.04 -1.57
N LEU A 88 8.56 6.37 -0.50
CA LEU A 88 8.38 4.93 -0.34
C LEU A 88 7.04 4.64 0.36
N GLN A 89 6.10 4.10 -0.38
CA GLN A 89 4.70 3.91 0.05
C GLN A 89 4.26 2.46 -0.14
N PHE A 90 3.14 2.06 0.45
CA PHE A 90 2.52 0.78 0.14
C PHE A 90 1.59 0.95 -1.05
N MET A 91 1.57 -0.02 -1.96
CA MET A 91 0.51 -0.12 -2.94
C MET A 91 -0.82 -0.15 -2.19
N SER A 92 -1.79 0.64 -2.62
CA SER A 92 -3.16 0.38 -2.21
C SER A 92 -3.51 -1.04 -2.64
N SER A 93 -4.21 -1.79 -1.80
CA SER A 93 -4.96 -2.95 -2.30
C SER A 93 -5.90 -2.37 -3.33
N LYS A 94 -5.54 -2.47 -4.62
CA LYS A 94 -6.48 -2.17 -5.70
C LYS A 94 -7.71 -2.98 -5.35
N SER A 95 -8.83 -2.29 -5.18
CA SER A 95 -10.08 -3.01 -5.08
C SER A 95 -10.14 -3.89 -6.33
N ASN A 96 -10.57 -5.14 -6.20
CA ASN A 96 -10.86 -5.99 -7.38
C ASN A 96 -12.02 -5.42 -8.22
N LEU A 97 -12.45 -4.18 -7.93
CA LEU A 97 -13.52 -3.47 -8.56
C LEU A 97 -12.93 -2.68 -9.72
N CYS A 98 -13.64 -2.68 -10.86
CA CYS A 98 -13.33 -1.75 -11.93
C CYS A 98 -13.60 -0.30 -11.46
N ASN A 99 -13.06 0.68 -12.17
CA ASN A 99 -13.26 2.10 -11.88
C ASN A 99 -14.75 2.48 -11.73
N THR A 100 -15.63 1.84 -12.50
CA THR A 100 -17.09 2.04 -12.43
C THR A 100 -17.67 1.55 -11.10
N CYS A 101 -17.31 0.33 -10.68
CA CYS A 101 -17.71 -0.22 -9.38
C CYS A 101 -17.18 0.60 -8.22
N GLU A 102 -15.94 1.09 -8.32
CA GLU A 102 -15.33 1.92 -7.27
C GLU A 102 -16.04 3.28 -7.13
N ALA A 103 -16.37 3.93 -8.26
CA ALA A 103 -17.14 5.16 -8.28
C ALA A 103 -18.55 4.99 -7.71
N MET A 104 -19.29 3.96 -8.14
CA MET A 104 -20.64 3.66 -7.64
C MET A 104 -20.63 3.33 -6.14
N LYS A 105 -19.64 2.58 -5.66
CA LYS A 105 -19.49 2.26 -4.23
C LYS A 105 -19.29 3.53 -3.39
N LEU A 106 -18.44 4.44 -3.85
CA LEU A 106 -18.25 5.75 -3.20
C LEU A 106 -19.55 6.56 -3.23
N GLU A 107 -20.24 6.60 -4.35
CA GLU A 107 -21.51 7.35 -4.47
C GLU A 107 -22.58 6.79 -3.52
N ILE A 108 -22.74 5.47 -3.41
CA ILE A 108 -23.66 4.81 -2.45
C ILE A 108 -23.31 5.17 -1.01
N GLN A 109 -22.01 5.28 -0.69
CA GLN A 109 -21.53 5.58 0.66
C GLN A 109 -21.88 7.01 1.08
N TYR A 110 -21.83 7.98 0.15
CA TYR A 110 -21.96 9.40 0.45
C TYR A 110 -23.31 10.03 0.04
N ILE A 111 -24.13 9.34 -0.75
CA ILE A 111 -25.48 9.79 -1.07
C ILE A 111 -26.36 9.82 0.18
N ILE A 112 -27.05 10.93 0.36
CA ILE A 112 -28.04 11.15 1.44
C ILE A 112 -29.47 10.91 0.92
N GLU A 113 -29.72 11.20 -0.36
CA GLU A 113 -31.03 11.05 -0.99
C GLU A 113 -31.37 9.57 -1.26
N HIS A 114 -32.45 9.08 -0.66
CA HIS A 114 -32.78 7.66 -0.64
C HIS A 114 -33.10 7.08 -2.03
N GLU A 115 -33.87 7.80 -2.85
CA GLU A 115 -34.23 7.36 -4.21
C GLU A 115 -32.99 7.24 -5.10
N LYS A 116 -32.11 8.24 -5.04
CA LYS A 116 -30.84 8.21 -5.76
C LYS A 116 -29.95 7.07 -5.27
N LYS A 117 -29.94 6.77 -3.97
CA LYS A 117 -29.20 5.64 -3.40
C LYS A 117 -29.67 4.30 -3.95
N ILE A 118 -30.99 4.11 -4.05
CA ILE A 118 -31.60 2.90 -4.63
C ILE A 118 -31.14 2.76 -6.08
N SER A 119 -31.32 3.79 -6.89
CA SER A 119 -30.94 3.76 -8.31
C SER A 119 -29.45 3.45 -8.53
N VAL A 120 -28.55 4.07 -7.78
CA VAL A 120 -27.10 3.80 -7.88
C VAL A 120 -26.78 2.37 -7.42
N THR A 121 -27.48 1.85 -6.40
CA THR A 121 -27.31 0.47 -5.93
C THR A 121 -27.78 -0.55 -6.97
N GLU A 122 -28.92 -0.31 -7.62
CA GLU A 122 -29.43 -1.17 -8.69
C GLU A 122 -28.46 -1.20 -9.89
N ASN A 123 -27.94 -0.04 -10.29
CA ASN A 123 -26.93 0.05 -11.34
C ASN A 123 -25.64 -0.71 -10.99
N TYR A 124 -25.21 -0.62 -9.74
CA TYR A 124 -24.06 -1.36 -9.23
C TYR A 124 -24.28 -2.88 -9.32
N LEU A 125 -25.45 -3.38 -8.91
CA LEU A 125 -25.80 -4.80 -8.98
C LEU A 125 -25.92 -5.30 -10.43
N ALA A 126 -26.49 -4.51 -11.32
CA ALA A 126 -26.58 -4.84 -12.74
C ALA A 126 -25.20 -4.95 -13.39
N HIS A 127 -24.28 -4.04 -13.06
CA HIS A 127 -22.91 -4.07 -13.57
C HIS A 127 -22.14 -5.31 -13.08
N LEU A 128 -22.29 -5.67 -11.81
CA LEU A 128 -21.70 -6.91 -11.26
C LEU A 128 -22.26 -8.17 -11.94
N SER A 129 -23.57 -8.19 -12.19
CA SER A 129 -24.22 -9.33 -12.84
C SER A 129 -23.70 -9.53 -14.26
N ARG A 130 -23.54 -8.45 -15.03
CA ARG A 130 -22.96 -8.50 -16.39
C ARG A 130 -21.52 -9.00 -16.38
N ALA A 131 -20.67 -8.49 -15.49
CA ALA A 131 -19.29 -8.94 -15.38
C ALA A 131 -19.19 -10.44 -15.05
N LYS A 132 -20.13 -10.97 -14.25
CA LYS A 132 -20.23 -12.40 -13.94
C LYS A 132 -20.64 -13.23 -15.16
N GLU A 133 -21.59 -12.75 -15.95
CA GLU A 133 -22.01 -13.42 -17.20
C GLU A 133 -20.89 -13.48 -18.22
N GLU A 134 -20.15 -12.37 -18.42
CA GLU A 134 -18.99 -12.30 -19.31
C GLU A 134 -17.90 -13.30 -18.88
N LEU A 135 -17.62 -13.40 -17.57
CA LEU A 135 -16.66 -14.36 -17.05
C LEU A 135 -17.09 -15.81 -17.32
N LEU A 136 -18.37 -16.12 -17.12
CA LEU A 136 -18.92 -17.45 -17.41
C LEU A 136 -18.84 -17.79 -18.90
N ALA A 137 -19.09 -16.81 -19.77
CA ALA A 137 -18.97 -16.99 -21.22
C ALA A 137 -17.51 -17.27 -21.64
N VAL A 138 -16.55 -16.54 -21.08
CA VAL A 138 -15.12 -16.78 -21.34
C VAL A 138 -14.67 -18.16 -20.87
N LEU A 139 -15.10 -18.58 -19.68
CA LEU A 139 -14.79 -19.92 -19.15
C LEU A 139 -15.41 -21.03 -20.00
N ALA A 140 -16.62 -20.83 -20.52
CA ALA A 140 -17.27 -21.78 -21.41
C ALA A 140 -16.51 -21.93 -22.74
N VAL A 141 -15.96 -20.84 -23.29
CA VAL A 141 -15.15 -20.87 -24.53
C VAL A 141 -13.80 -21.57 -24.32
N LEU A 142 -13.19 -21.42 -23.14
CA LEU A 142 -11.90 -22.05 -22.83
C LEU A 142 -12.01 -23.55 -22.48
N ALA A 143 -13.22 -24.07 -22.29
CA ALA A 143 -13.50 -25.47 -21.97
C ALA A 143 -13.75 -26.35 -23.22
N PHE A 144 -13.69 -25.76 -24.42
CA PHE A 144 -13.74 -26.44 -25.73
C PHE A 144 -12.39 -26.36 -26.43
#